data_AF-A0AAD2G837-F1
#
_entry.id   AF-A0AAD2G837-F1
#
_cell.length_a   1.000
_cell.length_b   1.000
_cell.length_c   1.000
_cell.angle_alpha   90.00
_cell.angle_beta   90.00
_cell.angle_gamma   90.00
#
_symmetry.space_group_name_H-M   'P 1'
#
loop_
_entity.id
_entity.type
_entity.pdbx_description
1 polymer ?
#
loop_
_entity_poly.entity_id
_entity_poly.type
_entity_poly.pdbx_seq_one_letter_code
_entity_poly.pdbx_strand_id
1 'polypeptide(L)'
;MILQPTTTENTTTPTTPAITSNSACRNTMVDTTNNTCRNSNTINNNSTNTHTIQTQTAASFPLLPPPTETEADNMLDCPICLNAMTESDIQHPLQCKSKHCDYNFCMHCIENLVAASKDDFQEASDGNQHVKIYLNCPNCRSNLSETIRDTLLIRKADYLVSPQGIRCKSTWTPSQQRLHSVLHHEDIKQAIAKARHYEEEFLRTHHISIAEEWSPLNSYDHLSPLNASDTLSTVSDSEGDYSSKENYDHFALNDGYFSPDEYDDHDSDDDDDEASDAEDECGFEMDLVQGVHKSFRLPRTERLLQKTAKVREDMIDKTLLRGLAPVMTKAEQKKATQLMVSGDVSKLVEAAKMLRSMERNTRRGVTRCQLVKRSSIYGLIDECEQAHNRRKPAITARPSLLTPPPMPRPNPVTRGQSCVRNLENAEFLQSHPLPVRMPKYVEFEFSDLLGPCQLPSLVGAAGFSSVVSSSLFPACFVDDVWNGTIRDAYTRTTLMPLTGSIVRHEPPLNHKGVLNVLGEGMLDQDLGVGRFDVPKSRVMIHSLQGGGSAGKQGILPGDVVTHLNGQEFHGTAKELMKAIEASVGSSNRNCADFGECCVSLVLNAEAPIAEALRRRGNVACLYT
;
A
#
# COMPACT_ATOMS: atom_id res chain seq x y z
N MET A 1 -60.74 -21.35 31.10
CA MET A 1 -60.64 -22.76 31.53
C MET A 1 -60.13 -23.58 30.36
N ILE A 2 -58.90 -24.10 30.50
CA ILE A 2 -58.35 -25.39 30.02
C ILE A 2 -58.78 -25.89 28.62
N LEU A 3 -57.82 -25.96 27.68
CA LEU A 3 -57.20 -27.21 27.20
C LEU A 3 -56.19 -26.94 26.06
N GLN A 4 -54.98 -27.49 26.23
CA GLN A 4 -53.99 -27.71 25.16
C GLN A 4 -54.39 -28.91 24.28
N PRO A 5 -53.69 -29.14 23.16
CA PRO A 5 -52.79 -30.30 23.17
C PRO A 5 -51.43 -30.07 22.50
N THR A 6 -50.44 -30.82 22.99
CA THR A 6 -49.10 -31.01 22.45
C THR A 6 -49.04 -32.21 21.51
N THR A 7 -48.28 -32.10 20.42
CA THR A 7 -47.82 -33.22 19.59
C THR A 7 -46.31 -33.23 19.52
N THR A 8 -45.72 -34.39 19.79
CA THR A 8 -44.30 -34.73 19.65
C THR A 8 -44.19 -35.80 18.57
N GLU A 9 -43.39 -35.57 17.52
CA GLU A 9 -42.95 -36.61 16.60
C GLU A 9 -41.41 -36.66 16.54
N ASN A 10 -40.89 -37.87 16.73
CA ASN A 10 -39.50 -38.26 16.59
C ASN A 10 -39.21 -38.60 15.13
N THR A 11 -38.09 -38.12 14.59
CA THR A 11 -37.57 -38.58 13.28
C THR A 11 -36.13 -39.08 13.42
N THR A 12 -35.95 -40.30 12.94
CA THR A 12 -34.78 -41.17 12.92
C THR A 12 -33.71 -40.73 11.91
N THR A 13 -32.44 -40.94 12.25
CA THR A 13 -31.26 -40.75 11.39
C THR A 13 -30.76 -42.10 10.83
N PRO A 14 -30.26 -42.16 9.58
CA PRO A 14 -29.77 -43.40 8.98
C PRO A 14 -28.26 -43.62 9.18
N THR A 15 -27.91 -44.91 9.28
CA THR A 15 -26.58 -45.48 9.51
C THR A 15 -25.82 -45.68 8.19
N THR A 16 -24.54 -45.29 8.15
CA THR A 16 -23.64 -45.48 6.99
C THR A 16 -22.63 -46.61 7.28
N PRO A 17 -22.29 -47.49 6.31
CA PRO A 17 -21.50 -48.69 6.58
C PRO A 17 -19.99 -48.49 6.44
N ALA A 18 -19.26 -49.31 7.21
CA ALA A 18 -17.81 -49.43 7.24
C ALA A 18 -17.25 -50.11 5.97
N ILE A 19 -16.14 -49.58 5.45
CA ILE A 19 -15.31 -50.21 4.41
C ILE A 19 -13.96 -50.56 5.03
N THR A 20 -13.63 -51.84 4.99
CA THR A 20 -12.32 -52.44 5.25
C THR A 20 -11.48 -52.39 3.98
N SER A 21 -10.19 -52.03 4.08
CA SER A 21 -9.18 -52.53 3.13
C SER A 21 -7.76 -52.49 3.70
N ASN A 22 -7.14 -53.67 3.67
CA ASN A 22 -5.71 -53.93 3.83
C ASN A 22 -4.97 -53.57 2.53
N SER A 23 -3.79 -52.94 2.62
CA SER A 23 -2.67 -53.13 1.68
C SER A 23 -1.39 -52.54 2.28
N ALA A 24 -0.44 -53.36 2.74
CA ALA A 24 0.70 -53.88 1.97
C ALA A 24 1.77 -52.82 1.66
N CYS A 25 2.74 -52.72 2.57
CA CYS A 25 3.99 -52.00 2.41
C CYS A 25 4.83 -52.60 1.27
N ARG A 26 5.28 -51.75 0.33
CA ARG A 26 6.33 -52.11 -0.64
C ARG A 26 7.42 -51.04 -0.59
N ASN A 27 8.57 -51.44 -0.06
CA ASN A 27 9.84 -50.73 -0.15
C ASN A 27 10.40 -50.87 -1.56
N THR A 28 10.82 -49.76 -2.15
CA THR A 28 11.75 -49.75 -3.28
C THR A 28 12.81 -48.69 -3.01
N MET A 29 13.99 -49.17 -2.61
CA MET A 29 15.26 -48.46 -2.72
C MET A 29 15.62 -48.36 -4.20
N VAL A 30 16.04 -47.17 -4.63
CA VAL A 30 16.71 -46.97 -5.92
C VAL A 30 18.01 -46.23 -5.63
N ASP A 31 19.11 -46.96 -5.85
CA ASP A 31 20.46 -46.45 -5.94
C ASP A 31 20.58 -45.40 -7.05
N THR A 32 21.35 -44.34 -6.83
CA THR A 32 21.87 -43.51 -7.92
C THR A 32 23.35 -43.24 -7.70
N THR A 33 24.15 -43.96 -8.47
CA THR A 33 25.58 -43.81 -8.66
C THR A 33 25.93 -42.62 -9.55
N ASN A 34 27.07 -42.00 -9.26
CA ASN A 34 28.06 -41.39 -10.17
C ASN A 34 27.62 -40.25 -11.12
N ASN A 35 28.32 -39.11 -11.03
CA ASN A 35 29.21 -38.71 -12.12
C ASN A 35 30.14 -37.54 -11.76
N THR A 36 31.43 -37.82 -11.92
CA THR A 36 32.57 -36.90 -11.86
C THR A 36 33.06 -36.73 -13.30
N CYS A 37 33.11 -35.50 -13.83
CA CYS A 37 33.93 -35.10 -15.00
C CYS A 37 34.12 -33.58 -14.93
N ARG A 38 35.34 -33.04 -14.75
CA ARG A 38 36.42 -32.80 -15.73
C ARG A 38 36.04 -31.81 -16.85
N ASN A 39 36.58 -30.58 -16.78
CA ASN A 39 37.32 -29.88 -17.86
C ASN A 39 37.81 -28.52 -17.32
N SER A 40 39.11 -28.17 -17.33
CA SER A 40 40.09 -27.98 -18.42
C SER A 40 40.11 -26.54 -18.96
N ASN A 41 41.22 -25.86 -18.65
CA ASN A 41 41.99 -24.88 -19.43
C ASN A 41 41.31 -23.64 -20.06
N THR A 42 41.82 -22.47 -19.66
CA THR A 42 41.87 -21.29 -20.53
C THR A 42 43.26 -20.64 -20.46
N ILE A 43 43.82 -20.42 -21.65
CA ILE A 43 45.13 -19.86 -21.97
C ILE A 43 44.93 -18.42 -22.48
N ASN A 44 45.84 -17.51 -22.07
CA ASN A 44 46.32 -16.30 -22.75
C ASN A 44 45.38 -15.09 -23.03
N ASN A 45 45.76 -13.89 -22.55
CA ASN A 45 46.64 -12.92 -23.24
C ASN A 45 46.54 -11.53 -22.58
N ASN A 46 47.64 -11.05 -21.99
CA ASN A 46 47.79 -9.66 -21.56
C ASN A 46 48.53 -8.87 -22.64
N SER A 47 47.87 -7.87 -23.25
CA SER A 47 48.50 -6.87 -24.09
C SER A 47 48.47 -5.52 -23.37
N THR A 48 49.66 -5.08 -22.97
CA THR A 48 49.98 -3.72 -22.50
C THR A 48 49.99 -2.75 -23.66
N ASN A 49 49.22 -1.66 -23.58
CA ASN A 49 49.39 -0.49 -24.44
C ASN A 49 49.55 0.78 -23.59
N THR A 50 50.77 1.31 -23.63
CA THR A 50 51.22 2.61 -23.13
C THR A 50 50.81 3.71 -24.10
N HIS A 51 50.09 4.73 -23.64
CA HIS A 51 49.89 5.98 -24.38
C HIS A 51 50.59 7.16 -23.71
N THR A 52 51.45 7.78 -24.52
CA THR A 52 52.28 8.96 -24.31
C THR A 52 51.44 10.23 -24.17
N ILE A 53 51.73 11.05 -23.15
CA ILE A 53 51.15 12.39 -22.97
C ILE A 53 51.99 13.39 -23.75
N GLN A 54 51.39 14.05 -24.76
CA GLN A 54 51.95 15.23 -25.41
C GLN A 54 51.27 16.50 -24.89
N THR A 55 52.06 17.34 -24.23
CA THR A 55 51.78 18.76 -23.95
C THR A 55 51.71 19.57 -25.24
N GLN A 56 50.61 20.31 -25.45
CA GLN A 56 50.52 21.34 -26.48
C GLN A 56 50.42 22.74 -25.87
N THR A 57 51.21 23.61 -26.48
CA THR A 57 51.46 25.02 -26.22
C THR A 57 50.30 25.92 -26.66
N ALA A 58 50.14 27.02 -25.94
CA ALA A 58 49.13 28.06 -26.17
C ALA A 58 49.29 28.73 -27.55
N ALA A 59 48.21 28.76 -28.32
CA ALA A 59 48.06 29.55 -29.52
C ALA A 59 46.87 30.52 -29.39
N SER A 60 47.14 31.76 -29.79
CA SER A 60 46.27 32.93 -29.89
C SER A 60 44.93 32.65 -30.59
N PHE A 61 43.82 33.02 -29.94
CA PHE A 61 42.47 33.00 -30.52
C PHE A 61 42.24 34.16 -31.50
N PRO A 62 41.73 33.92 -32.72
CA PRO A 62 41.20 34.97 -33.58
C PRO A 62 39.78 35.37 -33.16
N LEU A 63 39.48 36.66 -33.27
CA LEU A 63 38.16 37.27 -33.01
C LEU A 63 37.08 36.64 -33.90
N LEU A 64 35.98 36.19 -33.28
CA LEU A 64 34.81 35.64 -33.97
C LEU A 64 34.10 36.72 -34.81
N PRO A 65 33.62 36.39 -36.02
CA PRO A 65 32.69 37.25 -36.77
C PRO A 65 31.32 37.33 -36.06
N PRO A 66 30.55 38.41 -36.28
CA PRO A 66 29.22 38.57 -35.68
C PRO A 66 28.25 37.46 -36.16
N PRO A 67 27.32 37.02 -35.30
CA PRO A 67 26.40 35.93 -35.61
C PRO A 67 25.52 36.34 -36.80
N THR A 68 25.48 35.45 -37.79
CA THR A 68 24.59 35.57 -38.95
C THR A 68 23.19 35.09 -38.54
N GLU A 69 22.14 35.70 -39.10
CA GLU A 69 20.71 35.48 -38.77
C GLU A 69 20.21 34.01 -38.83
N THR A 70 21.07 33.08 -39.25
CA THR A 70 20.86 31.62 -39.23
C THR A 70 20.85 30.97 -37.84
N GLU A 71 21.25 31.64 -36.75
CA GLU A 71 21.26 31.01 -35.41
C GLU A 71 19.90 31.00 -34.70
N ALA A 72 18.94 31.84 -35.11
CA ALA A 72 17.61 31.88 -34.50
C ALA A 72 16.74 30.65 -34.86
N ASP A 73 17.02 29.98 -35.97
CA ASP A 73 16.27 28.80 -36.43
C ASP A 73 16.60 27.54 -35.60
N ASN A 74 17.78 27.50 -34.96
CA ASN A 74 18.23 26.35 -34.16
C ASN A 74 17.54 26.25 -32.78
N MET A 75 16.78 27.26 -32.33
CA MET A 75 16.06 27.20 -31.04
C MET A 75 14.80 26.32 -31.08
N LEU A 76 14.38 25.88 -32.28
CA LEU A 76 13.21 25.04 -32.46
C LEU A 76 13.53 23.54 -32.50
N ASP A 77 14.81 23.16 -32.43
CA ASP A 77 15.20 21.76 -32.43
C ASP A 77 15.22 21.18 -31.01
N CYS A 78 14.76 19.94 -30.89
CA CYS A 78 14.80 19.19 -29.65
C CYS A 78 16.26 18.95 -29.22
N PRO A 79 16.69 19.38 -28.02
CA PRO A 79 18.09 19.24 -27.58
C PRO A 79 18.53 17.79 -27.32
N ILE A 80 17.61 16.84 -27.35
CA ILE A 80 17.88 15.41 -27.11
C ILE A 80 18.08 14.66 -28.43
N CYS A 81 17.15 14.81 -29.38
CA CYS A 81 17.17 14.06 -30.65
C CYS A 81 17.55 14.91 -31.87
N LEU A 82 17.74 16.22 -31.69
CA LEU A 82 18.09 17.19 -32.73
C LEU A 82 17.09 17.27 -33.89
N ASN A 83 15.85 16.82 -33.68
CA ASN A 83 14.76 16.98 -34.63
C ASN A 83 13.94 18.23 -34.29
N ALA A 84 13.41 18.89 -35.32
CA ALA A 84 12.48 20.00 -35.17
C ALA A 84 11.31 19.63 -34.26
N MET A 85 11.04 20.48 -33.27
CA MET A 85 9.90 20.37 -32.38
C MET A 85 8.60 20.68 -33.12
N THR A 86 7.54 19.94 -32.82
CA THR A 86 6.22 20.20 -33.40
C THR A 86 5.63 21.51 -32.84
N GLU A 87 4.64 22.08 -33.52
CA GLU A 87 3.93 23.26 -33.02
C GLU A 87 3.36 23.04 -31.60
N SER A 88 2.81 21.84 -31.34
CA SER A 88 2.35 21.45 -30.01
C SER A 88 3.47 21.38 -28.96
N ASP A 89 4.68 21.00 -29.35
CA ASP A 89 5.83 20.94 -28.43
C ASP A 89 6.26 22.35 -27.96
N ILE A 90 6.11 23.33 -28.85
CA ILE A 90 6.45 24.74 -28.61
C ILE A 90 5.35 25.43 -27.79
N GLN A 91 4.08 25.18 -28.14
CA GLN A 91 2.92 25.77 -27.45
C GLN A 91 2.76 25.28 -26.01
N HIS A 92 3.16 24.04 -25.73
CA HIS A 92 3.02 23.41 -24.41
C HIS A 92 4.40 23.06 -23.83
N PRO A 93 5.20 24.05 -23.39
CA PRO A 93 6.54 23.81 -22.88
C PRO A 93 6.52 22.94 -21.62
N LEU A 94 7.64 22.26 -21.36
CA LEU A 94 7.77 21.39 -20.20
C LEU A 94 7.72 22.21 -18.90
N GLN A 95 6.79 21.87 -18.00
CA GLN A 95 6.56 22.61 -16.76
C GLN A 95 7.57 22.22 -15.67
N CYS A 96 8.78 22.76 -15.78
CA CYS A 96 9.88 22.51 -14.86
C CYS A 96 9.73 23.35 -13.58
N LYS A 97 9.72 22.73 -12.39
CA LYS A 97 9.62 23.45 -11.09
C LYS A 97 10.74 24.46 -10.81
N SER A 98 11.85 24.38 -11.54
CA SER A 98 12.95 25.33 -11.38
C SER A 98 12.61 26.59 -12.15
N LYS A 99 12.42 27.71 -11.43
CA LYS A 99 12.01 29.02 -11.99
C LYS A 99 12.91 29.55 -13.12
N HIS A 100 14.15 29.07 -13.20
CA HIS A 100 15.14 29.51 -14.19
C HIS A 100 15.47 28.42 -15.22
N CYS A 101 14.57 27.46 -15.43
CA CYS A 101 14.78 26.37 -16.37
C CYS A 101 13.69 26.37 -17.45
N ASP A 102 14.07 26.83 -18.62
CA ASP A 102 13.29 26.88 -19.87
C ASP A 102 13.53 25.64 -20.76
N TYR A 103 14.14 24.59 -20.21
CA TYR A 103 14.52 23.42 -20.97
C TYR A 103 13.30 22.67 -21.50
N ASN A 104 13.15 22.66 -22.81
CA ASN A 104 12.08 21.98 -23.53
C ASN A 104 12.64 20.94 -24.50
N PHE A 105 11.88 19.88 -24.76
CA PHE A 105 12.23 18.85 -25.74
C PHE A 105 10.98 18.19 -26.31
N CYS A 106 11.09 17.54 -27.47
CA CYS A 106 9.93 17.07 -28.23
C CYS A 106 9.15 15.94 -27.52
N MET A 107 7.88 15.81 -27.90
CA MET A 107 6.92 14.82 -27.42
C MET A 107 7.48 13.40 -27.45
N HIS A 108 8.20 13.03 -28.52
CA HIS A 108 8.77 11.70 -28.64
C HIS A 108 9.85 11.40 -27.59
N CYS A 109 10.70 12.39 -27.27
CA CYS A 109 11.69 12.25 -26.21
C CYS A 109 11.04 12.19 -24.83
N ILE A 110 9.90 12.88 -24.61
CA ILE A 110 9.10 12.73 -23.39
C ILE A 110 8.54 11.31 -23.27
N GLU A 111 7.97 10.75 -24.33
CA GLU A 111 7.47 9.37 -24.34
C GLU A 111 8.57 8.37 -23.97
N ASN A 112 9.76 8.51 -24.58
CA ASN A 112 10.88 7.64 -24.31
C ASN A 112 11.38 7.77 -22.86
N LEU A 113 11.43 8.99 -22.31
CA LEU A 113 11.80 9.22 -20.92
C LEU A 113 10.78 8.60 -19.95
N VAL A 114 9.49 8.75 -20.22
CA VAL A 114 8.42 8.14 -19.43
C VAL A 114 8.45 6.63 -19.52
N ALA A 115 8.62 6.06 -20.70
CA ALA A 115 8.74 4.62 -20.90
C ALA A 115 9.95 4.05 -20.15
N ALA A 116 11.12 4.68 -20.30
CA ALA A 116 12.35 4.24 -19.65
C ALA A 116 12.30 4.37 -18.12
N SER A 117 11.46 5.27 -17.58
CA SER A 117 11.23 5.38 -16.13
C SER A 117 10.37 4.26 -15.53
N LYS A 118 9.58 3.58 -16.38
CA LYS A 118 8.78 2.42 -16.00
C LYS A 118 9.57 1.12 -16.04
N ASP A 119 10.64 1.08 -16.84
CA ASP A 119 11.50 -0.09 -16.92
C ASP A 119 12.13 -0.38 -15.54
N ASP A 120 12.18 -1.67 -15.18
CA ASP A 120 12.92 -2.13 -14.02
C ASP A 120 14.42 -1.81 -14.17
N PHE A 121 15.19 -2.05 -13.09
CA PHE A 121 16.64 -1.82 -13.10
C PHE A 121 17.31 -2.46 -14.32
N GLN A 122 17.95 -1.65 -15.15
CA GLN A 122 18.82 -2.16 -16.21
C GLN A 122 20.17 -2.56 -15.60
N GLU A 123 20.60 -3.78 -15.91
CA GLU A 123 21.92 -4.30 -15.53
C GLU A 123 22.98 -3.63 -16.42
N ALA A 124 23.86 -2.84 -15.80
CA ALA A 124 25.00 -2.26 -16.49
C ALA A 124 26.02 -3.34 -16.86
N SER A 125 26.91 -3.04 -17.80
CA SER A 125 27.93 -4.01 -18.29
C SER A 125 28.91 -4.50 -17.23
N ASP A 126 28.99 -3.83 -16.08
CA ASP A 126 29.76 -4.24 -14.90
C ASP A 126 28.98 -5.18 -13.97
N GLY A 127 27.76 -5.59 -14.33
CA GLY A 127 26.86 -6.43 -13.54
C GLY A 127 26.13 -5.69 -12.42
N ASN A 128 26.26 -4.36 -12.33
CA ASN A 128 25.52 -3.57 -11.34
C ASN A 128 24.12 -3.21 -11.87
N GLN A 129 23.09 -3.52 -11.08
CA GLN A 129 21.68 -3.15 -11.35
C GLN A 129 21.42 -1.66 -11.05
N HIS A 130 22.12 -0.76 -11.74
CA HIS A 130 22.43 0.55 -11.16
C HIS A 130 21.57 1.73 -11.59
N VAL A 131 20.71 1.62 -12.60
CA VAL A 131 20.03 2.84 -13.11
C VAL A 131 18.52 2.62 -13.27
N LYS A 132 17.78 2.97 -12.21
CA LYS A 132 16.37 3.36 -12.36
C LYS A 132 16.36 4.78 -12.92
N ILE A 133 15.71 4.98 -14.06
CA ILE A 133 15.63 6.30 -14.69
C ILE A 133 14.54 7.09 -13.96
N TYR A 134 14.94 8.15 -13.24
CA TYR A 134 14.01 9.06 -12.61
C TYR A 134 13.53 10.09 -13.63
N LEU A 135 12.28 10.54 -13.49
CA LEU A 135 11.68 11.61 -14.29
C LEU A 135 12.22 12.97 -13.83
N ASN A 136 13.51 13.22 -14.06
CA ASN A 136 14.17 14.49 -13.73
C ASN A 136 14.46 15.30 -14.99
N CYS A 137 14.44 16.63 -14.88
CA CYS A 137 14.81 17.52 -15.97
C CYS A 137 16.27 17.30 -16.38
N PRO A 138 16.58 17.03 -17.66
CA PRO A 138 17.97 16.82 -18.10
C PRO A 138 18.89 18.01 -17.87
N ASN A 139 18.34 19.24 -17.85
CA ASN A 139 19.10 20.46 -17.63
C ASN A 139 19.33 20.75 -16.12
N CYS A 140 18.26 20.98 -15.35
CA CYS A 140 18.39 21.43 -13.96
C CYS A 140 18.21 20.32 -12.91
N ARG A 141 17.92 19.07 -13.33
CA ARG A 141 17.68 17.91 -12.47
C ARG A 141 16.51 18.03 -11.49
N SER A 142 15.62 19.00 -11.69
CA SER A 142 14.36 19.09 -10.93
C SER A 142 13.47 17.88 -11.22
N ASN A 143 12.60 17.53 -10.27
CA ASN A 143 11.64 16.45 -10.47
C ASN A 143 10.50 16.90 -11.40
N LEU A 144 10.28 16.14 -12.47
CA LEU A 144 9.22 16.33 -13.47
C LEU A 144 8.05 15.34 -13.30
N SER A 145 8.10 14.42 -12.33
CA SER A 145 7.13 13.33 -12.20
C SER A 145 5.67 13.79 -12.09
N GLU A 146 5.46 15.00 -11.58
CA GLU A 146 4.13 15.59 -11.37
C GLU A 146 3.57 16.22 -12.65
N THR A 147 4.42 16.80 -13.52
CA THR A 147 3.95 17.63 -14.64
C THR A 147 4.18 17.00 -16.01
N ILE A 148 5.17 16.12 -16.15
CA ILE A 148 5.59 15.58 -17.46
C ILE A 148 4.47 14.79 -18.18
N ARG A 149 3.60 14.13 -17.41
CA ARG A 149 2.48 13.35 -17.96
C ARG A 149 1.38 14.27 -18.49
N ASP A 150 1.10 15.36 -17.79
CA ASP A 150 0.11 16.35 -18.17
C ASP A 150 0.55 17.10 -19.43
N THR A 151 1.81 17.55 -19.48
CA THR A 151 2.39 18.13 -20.70
C THR A 151 2.31 17.15 -21.88
N LEU A 152 2.66 15.87 -21.67
CA LEU A 152 2.57 14.85 -22.71
C LEU A 152 1.12 14.65 -23.21
N LEU A 153 0.14 14.66 -22.29
CA LEU A 153 -1.27 14.50 -22.61
C LEU A 153 -1.78 15.66 -23.47
N ILE A 154 -1.50 16.91 -23.08
CA ILE A 154 -1.91 18.11 -23.83
C ILE A 154 -1.30 18.11 -25.23
N ARG A 155 0.02 17.87 -25.33
CA ARG A 155 0.72 17.81 -26.63
C ARG A 155 0.11 16.78 -27.57
N LYS A 156 -0.22 15.59 -27.06
CA LYS A 156 -0.85 14.54 -27.87
C LYS A 156 -2.26 14.93 -28.32
N ALA A 157 -3.04 15.55 -27.45
CA ALA A 157 -4.37 16.02 -27.78
C ALA A 157 -4.31 17.06 -28.90
N ASP A 158 -3.47 18.09 -28.75
CA ASP A 158 -3.36 19.17 -29.73
C ASP A 158 -2.70 18.75 -31.04
N TYR A 159 -1.72 17.84 -30.99
CA TYR A 159 -1.16 17.24 -32.19
C TYR A 159 -2.23 16.52 -33.03
N LEU A 160 -3.16 15.79 -32.38
CA LEU A 160 -4.21 15.03 -33.08
C LEU A 160 -5.36 15.93 -33.58
N VAL A 161 -5.62 17.06 -32.92
CA VAL A 161 -6.65 18.03 -33.31
C VAL A 161 -6.13 19.05 -34.34
N SER A 162 -4.82 19.30 -34.37
CA SER A 162 -4.20 20.24 -35.30
C SER A 162 -4.49 19.89 -36.76
N PRO A 163 -4.68 20.89 -37.66
CA PRO A 163 -4.83 20.65 -39.10
C PRO A 163 -3.71 19.79 -39.70
N GLN A 164 -2.50 19.87 -39.14
CA GLN A 164 -1.36 19.05 -39.56
C GLN A 164 -1.59 17.56 -39.22
N GLY A 165 -2.12 17.26 -38.03
CA GLY A 165 -2.48 15.91 -37.61
C GLY A 165 -3.65 15.33 -38.40
N ILE A 166 -4.67 16.15 -38.70
CA ILE A 166 -5.88 15.72 -39.41
C ILE A 166 -5.62 15.38 -40.88
N ARG A 167 -4.72 16.11 -41.56
CA ARG A 167 -4.43 15.90 -43.00
C ARG A 167 -3.90 14.49 -43.32
N CYS A 168 -3.44 13.77 -42.31
CA CYS A 168 -2.82 12.47 -42.45
C CYS A 168 -3.50 11.37 -41.62
N LYS A 169 -4.84 11.41 -41.45
CA LYS A 169 -5.58 10.32 -40.77
C LYS A 169 -5.29 8.93 -41.33
N SER A 170 -5.01 8.82 -42.63
CA SER A 170 -4.63 7.56 -43.28
C SER A 170 -3.25 7.04 -42.87
N THR A 171 -2.35 7.90 -42.39
CA THR A 171 -1.00 7.51 -41.93
C THR A 171 -0.92 7.37 -40.41
N TRP A 172 -2.03 7.55 -39.69
CA TRP A 172 -2.04 7.38 -38.24
C TRP A 172 -1.70 5.96 -37.87
N THR A 173 -0.79 5.83 -36.92
CA THR A 173 -0.52 4.53 -36.29
C THR A 173 -1.77 4.05 -35.55
N PRO A 174 -1.93 2.73 -35.36
CA PRO A 174 -3.07 2.20 -34.61
C PRO A 174 -3.22 2.78 -33.19
N SER A 175 -2.11 3.19 -32.55
CA SER A 175 -2.14 3.86 -31.25
C SER A 175 -2.70 5.28 -31.35
N GLN A 176 -2.33 6.05 -32.37
CA GLN A 176 -2.87 7.39 -32.62
C GLN A 176 -4.38 7.35 -32.92
N GLN A 177 -4.85 6.38 -33.70
CA GLN A 177 -6.29 6.19 -33.95
C GLN A 177 -7.08 5.88 -32.67
N ARG A 178 -6.52 5.02 -31.81
CA ARG A 178 -7.12 4.71 -30.49
C ARG A 178 -7.15 5.94 -29.61
N LEU A 179 -6.04 6.65 -29.50
CA LEU A 179 -5.96 7.87 -28.71
C LEU A 179 -7.00 8.88 -29.20
N HIS A 180 -7.09 9.13 -30.51
CA HIS A 180 -8.11 10.02 -31.07
C HIS A 180 -9.53 9.57 -30.73
N SER A 181 -9.85 8.28 -30.76
CA SER A 181 -11.18 7.80 -30.34
C SER A 181 -11.45 8.05 -28.85
N VAL A 182 -10.41 7.89 -28.02
CA VAL A 182 -10.47 8.06 -26.56
C VAL A 182 -10.55 9.54 -26.15
N LEU A 183 -9.99 10.45 -26.94
CA LEU A 183 -10.10 11.91 -26.71
C LEU A 183 -11.56 12.41 -26.69
N HIS A 184 -12.51 11.64 -27.23
CA HIS A 184 -13.92 11.98 -27.19
C HIS A 184 -14.64 11.54 -25.90
N HIS A 185 -14.02 10.73 -25.03
CA HIS A 185 -14.59 10.35 -23.74
C HIS A 185 -14.56 11.52 -22.75
N GLU A 186 -15.63 11.68 -21.96
CA GLU A 186 -15.75 12.78 -21.00
C GLU A 186 -14.64 12.78 -19.94
N ASP A 187 -14.29 11.62 -19.38
CA ASP A 187 -13.21 11.51 -18.39
C ASP A 187 -11.87 12.03 -18.92
N ILE A 188 -11.59 11.79 -20.19
CA ILE A 188 -10.35 12.22 -20.86
C ILE A 188 -10.40 13.71 -21.17
N LYS A 189 -11.56 14.25 -21.55
CA LYS A 189 -11.74 15.70 -21.70
C LYS A 189 -11.54 16.42 -20.38
N GLN A 190 -12.05 15.88 -19.28
CA GLN A 190 -11.84 16.42 -17.93
C GLN A 190 -10.35 16.39 -17.56
N ALA A 191 -9.66 15.26 -17.81
CA ALA A 191 -8.23 15.17 -17.57
C ALA A 191 -7.42 16.18 -18.40
N ILE A 192 -7.77 16.40 -19.68
CA ILE A 192 -7.13 17.42 -20.53
C ILE A 192 -7.44 18.83 -20.02
N ALA A 193 -8.68 19.11 -19.63
CA ALA A 193 -9.07 20.41 -19.08
C ALA A 193 -8.30 20.73 -17.80
N LYS A 194 -8.17 19.74 -16.91
CA LYS A 194 -7.38 19.85 -15.68
C LYS A 194 -5.89 20.05 -15.96
N ALA A 195 -5.31 19.28 -16.88
CA ALA A 195 -3.92 19.44 -17.30
C ALA A 195 -3.66 20.85 -17.86
N ARG A 196 -4.58 21.38 -18.70
CA ARG A 196 -4.49 22.76 -19.21
C ARG A 196 -4.62 23.80 -18.11
N HIS A 197 -5.46 23.57 -17.11
CA HIS A 197 -5.58 24.47 -15.97
C HIS A 197 -4.25 24.57 -15.20
N TYR A 198 -3.60 23.43 -14.93
CA TYR A 198 -2.28 23.42 -14.30
C TYR A 198 -1.20 24.07 -15.17
N GLU A 199 -1.26 23.89 -16.49
CA GLU A 199 -0.38 24.60 -17.42
C GLU A 199 -0.57 26.12 -17.33
N GLU A 200 -1.81 26.59 -17.34
CA GLU A 200 -2.11 28.02 -17.24
C GLU A 200 -1.63 28.60 -15.91
N GLU A 201 -1.82 27.90 -14.80
CA GLU A 201 -1.33 28.30 -13.48
C GLU A 201 0.21 28.32 -13.43
N PHE A 202 0.86 27.31 -14.01
CA PHE A 202 2.32 27.27 -14.14
C PHE A 202 2.83 28.46 -14.96
N LEU A 203 2.24 28.71 -16.12
CA LEU A 203 2.61 29.84 -16.98
C LEU A 203 2.36 31.17 -16.25
N ARG A 204 1.24 31.33 -15.55
CA ARG A 204 0.93 32.54 -14.78
C ARG A 204 1.97 32.80 -13.68
N THR A 205 2.42 31.76 -12.99
CA THR A 205 3.39 31.90 -11.89
C THR A 205 4.84 32.04 -12.36
N HIS A 206 5.19 31.49 -13.53
CA HIS A 206 6.57 31.46 -14.04
C HIS A 206 6.86 32.53 -15.10
N HIS A 207 5.87 32.99 -15.89
CA HIS A 207 6.05 34.06 -16.89
C HIS A 207 6.00 35.48 -16.32
N ILE A 208 5.52 35.70 -15.09
CA ILE A 208 5.66 37.02 -14.43
C ILE A 208 7.15 37.43 -14.36
N SER A 209 8.08 36.47 -14.35
CA SER A 209 9.52 36.77 -14.39
C SER A 209 10.08 37.07 -15.79
N ILE A 210 9.42 36.68 -16.88
CA ILE A 210 9.96 36.81 -18.25
C ILE A 210 9.34 38.02 -18.96
N ALA A 211 8.06 38.33 -18.71
CA ALA A 211 7.40 39.48 -19.33
C ALA A 211 7.95 40.84 -18.82
N GLU A 212 8.50 40.90 -17.61
CA GLU A 212 9.21 42.10 -17.11
C GLU A 212 10.57 42.32 -17.79
N GLU A 213 11.19 41.26 -18.34
CA GLU A 213 12.51 41.35 -19.01
C GLU A 213 12.39 41.40 -20.54
N TRP A 214 11.24 40.99 -21.10
CA TRP A 214 10.94 40.97 -22.54
C TRP A 214 9.88 42.00 -22.97
N SER A 215 9.71 43.08 -22.19
CA SER A 215 9.07 44.29 -22.72
C SER A 215 9.94 44.82 -23.87
N PRO A 216 9.43 44.88 -25.11
CA PRO A 216 10.27 45.15 -26.26
C PRO A 216 10.89 46.55 -26.16
N LEU A 217 12.18 46.61 -26.46
CA LEU A 217 12.94 47.80 -26.89
C LEU A 217 12.36 48.40 -28.19
N ASN A 218 11.04 48.62 -28.25
CA ASN A 218 10.35 49.37 -29.29
C ASN A 218 10.15 50.83 -28.83
N SER A 219 11.22 51.48 -28.38
CA SER A 219 11.32 52.94 -28.34
C SER A 219 12.23 53.41 -29.49
N TYR A 220 11.77 53.23 -30.72
CA TYR A 220 12.31 53.94 -31.88
C TYR A 220 11.15 54.60 -32.65
N ASP A 221 10.41 55.46 -31.96
CA ASP A 221 9.57 56.47 -32.59
C ASP A 221 10.39 57.76 -32.79
N HIS A 222 11.12 57.80 -33.90
CA HIS A 222 11.45 59.06 -34.56
C HIS A 222 11.17 58.87 -36.04
N LEU A 223 9.99 59.29 -36.50
CA LEU A 223 9.78 60.02 -37.75
C LEU A 223 8.35 60.60 -37.77
N SER A 224 8.27 61.93 -37.92
CA SER A 224 7.07 62.77 -37.94
C SER A 224 6.12 62.51 -39.13
N PRO A 225 4.84 62.89 -39.03
CA PRO A 225 3.87 62.74 -40.11
C PRO A 225 3.84 63.95 -41.07
N LEU A 226 3.71 63.68 -42.37
CA LEU A 226 3.30 64.65 -43.38
C LEU A 226 1.95 64.22 -44.00
N ASN A 227 0.94 65.05 -43.71
CA ASN A 227 -0.16 65.55 -44.55
C ASN A 227 -0.99 64.69 -45.52
N ALA A 228 -2.31 65.00 -45.44
CA ALA A 228 -3.32 65.15 -46.52
C ALA A 228 -3.97 63.85 -47.05
N SER A 229 -5.26 63.77 -47.41
CA SER A 229 -6.48 64.61 -47.31
C SER A 229 -7.67 63.78 -47.85
N ASP A 230 -8.87 64.06 -47.33
CA ASP A 230 -10.22 64.08 -47.96
C ASP A 230 -10.77 62.92 -48.83
N THR A 231 -11.97 62.39 -48.48
CA THR A 231 -13.29 62.75 -49.09
C THR A 231 -14.45 61.77 -48.75
N LEU A 232 -15.47 62.29 -48.03
CA LEU A 232 -16.93 62.35 -48.32
C LEU A 232 -17.84 61.16 -48.74
N SER A 233 -19.04 61.15 -48.10
CA SER A 233 -20.43 60.83 -48.57
C SER A 233 -21.10 59.58 -47.93
N THR A 234 -22.05 59.63 -46.97
CA THR A 234 -23.48 60.08 -46.90
C THR A 234 -24.55 59.01 -47.22
N VAL A 235 -25.64 59.02 -46.42
CA VAL A 235 -27.09 58.80 -46.71
C VAL A 235 -27.84 57.67 -45.92
N SER A 236 -28.77 58.14 -45.04
CA SER A 236 -30.16 57.70 -44.68
C SER A 236 -30.49 56.27 -44.21
N ASP A 237 -31.60 55.94 -43.51
CA ASP A 237 -32.65 56.56 -42.67
C ASP A 237 -33.55 55.36 -42.22
N SER A 238 -34.18 55.40 -41.03
CA SER A 238 -35.61 55.05 -40.79
C SER A 238 -35.94 54.65 -39.33
N GLU A 239 -36.62 55.59 -38.66
CA GLU A 239 -37.77 55.54 -37.73
C GLU A 239 -38.25 54.24 -37.04
N GLY A 240 -38.73 54.41 -35.79
CA GLY A 240 -39.54 53.43 -35.06
C GLY A 240 -39.89 53.85 -33.63
N ASP A 241 -40.89 54.72 -33.50
CA ASP A 241 -41.52 55.30 -32.31
C ASP A 241 -42.39 54.29 -31.52
N TYR A 242 -42.43 54.33 -30.18
CA TYR A 242 -43.64 54.08 -29.36
C TYR A 242 -43.46 54.46 -27.88
N SER A 243 -44.22 55.48 -27.50
CA SER A 243 -44.47 56.06 -26.18
C SER A 243 -45.37 55.18 -25.30
N SER A 244 -45.19 55.15 -23.97
CA SER A 244 -46.08 55.85 -23.01
C SER A 244 -46.04 55.38 -21.54
N LYS A 245 -45.99 56.40 -20.67
CA LYS A 245 -46.76 56.64 -19.41
C LYS A 245 -46.20 56.28 -18.03
N GLU A 246 -46.14 57.36 -17.25
CA GLU A 246 -45.75 57.54 -15.85
C GLU A 246 -46.94 57.45 -14.86
N ASN A 247 -46.54 57.48 -13.58
CA ASN A 247 -47.19 58.08 -12.39
C ASN A 247 -48.23 57.29 -11.60
N TYR A 248 -47.93 57.08 -10.31
CA TYR A 248 -48.70 57.69 -9.21
C TYR A 248 -47.88 57.82 -7.91
N ASP A 249 -48.03 58.98 -7.27
CA ASP A 249 -47.38 59.47 -6.06
C ASP A 249 -48.27 59.35 -4.80
N HIS A 250 -47.61 59.48 -3.63
CA HIS A 250 -48.06 60.05 -2.33
C HIS A 250 -49.12 59.35 -1.44
N PHE A 251 -48.78 59.07 -0.16
CA PHE A 251 -49.06 59.92 1.02
C PHE A 251 -48.51 59.31 2.33
N ALA A 252 -48.46 60.15 3.37
CA ALA A 252 -47.62 60.08 4.57
C ALA A 252 -48.35 59.70 5.89
N LEU A 253 -47.54 59.61 6.97
CA LEU A 253 -47.83 59.71 8.42
C LEU A 253 -48.34 58.45 9.14
N ASN A 254 -47.59 57.95 10.14
CA ASN A 254 -47.91 58.22 11.56
C ASN A 254 -46.79 57.77 12.53
N ASP A 255 -46.45 58.63 13.48
CA ASP A 255 -45.64 58.34 14.68
C ASP A 255 -46.49 57.64 15.76
N GLY A 256 -45.88 56.82 16.60
CA GLY A 256 -46.54 56.24 17.77
C GLY A 256 -45.67 55.32 18.64
N TYR A 257 -44.96 55.94 19.58
CA TYR A 257 -44.39 55.40 20.83
C TYR A 257 -44.90 54.03 21.33
N PHE A 258 -43.98 53.10 21.63
CA PHE A 258 -43.94 52.31 22.87
C PHE A 258 -42.52 51.71 23.05
N SER A 259 -41.95 51.92 24.23
CA SER A 259 -40.82 51.19 24.85
C SER A 259 -41.38 50.66 26.20
N PRO A 260 -40.79 49.68 26.93
CA PRO A 260 -39.51 49.00 26.75
C PRO A 260 -39.58 47.46 27.01
N ASP A 261 -38.41 46.83 27.10
CA ASP A 261 -38.06 45.69 27.97
C ASP A 261 -37.61 44.35 27.32
N GLU A 262 -36.32 44.07 27.59
CA GLU A 262 -35.70 42.80 27.98
C GLU A 262 -35.35 41.69 26.96
N TYR A 263 -34.16 41.12 27.21
CA TYR A 263 -33.55 39.86 26.72
C TYR A 263 -33.02 39.88 25.27
N ASP A 264 -31.86 39.33 24.93
CA ASP A 264 -30.84 38.54 25.63
C ASP A 264 -29.53 38.68 24.84
N ASP A 265 -28.41 38.74 25.55
CA ASP A 265 -27.06 38.54 25.00
C ASP A 265 -26.94 37.09 24.50
N HIS A 266 -26.84 36.90 23.19
CA HIS A 266 -26.29 35.68 22.62
C HIS A 266 -25.25 36.02 21.56
N ASP A 267 -24.00 36.07 22.03
CA ASP A 267 -22.80 35.84 21.23
C ASP A 267 -23.00 34.54 20.45
N SER A 268 -23.23 34.69 19.14
CA SER A 268 -23.01 33.63 18.17
C SER A 268 -21.76 34.01 17.41
N ASP A 269 -20.63 33.49 17.89
CA ASP A 269 -19.40 33.44 17.13
C ASP A 269 -19.66 32.57 15.89
N ASP A 270 -20.00 33.26 14.79
CA ASP A 270 -19.96 32.77 13.42
C ASP A 270 -18.49 32.59 13.04
N ASP A 271 -17.89 31.45 13.39
CA ASP A 271 -16.61 30.98 12.86
C ASP A 271 -16.64 29.45 12.85
N ASP A 272 -17.11 28.86 11.76
CA ASP A 272 -16.61 27.55 11.33
C ASP A 272 -16.69 27.46 9.81
N ASP A 273 -15.50 27.63 9.25
CA ASP A 273 -15.16 27.69 7.84
C ASP A 273 -15.67 26.50 7.02
N GLU A 274 -15.97 26.83 5.77
CA GLU A 274 -16.29 25.93 4.67
C GLU A 274 -15.38 24.69 4.65
N ALA A 275 -15.98 23.54 4.98
CA ALA A 275 -15.45 22.24 4.63
C ALA A 275 -15.50 22.10 3.09
N SER A 276 -14.44 22.55 2.43
CA SER A 276 -14.22 22.30 1.02
C SER A 276 -14.17 20.80 0.75
N ASP A 277 -15.10 20.35 -0.09
CA ASP A 277 -15.19 19.00 -0.64
C ASP A 277 -13.90 18.65 -1.38
N ALA A 278 -13.01 17.91 -0.70
CA ALA A 278 -11.89 17.23 -1.34
C ALA A 278 -12.42 16.01 -2.09
N GLU A 279 -12.94 16.24 -3.31
CA GLU A 279 -13.16 15.17 -4.28
C GLU A 279 -11.78 14.59 -4.67
N ASP A 280 -11.39 13.51 -3.98
CA ASP A 280 -10.21 12.70 -4.30
C ASP A 280 -10.43 11.99 -5.65
N GLU A 281 -10.04 12.73 -6.69
CA GLU A 281 -9.96 12.34 -8.08
C GLU A 281 -9.08 11.10 -8.26
N CYS A 282 -9.73 9.95 -8.46
CA CYS A 282 -9.07 8.71 -8.87
C CYS A 282 -8.64 8.84 -10.34
N GLY A 283 -7.43 9.37 -10.57
CA GLY A 283 -6.81 9.38 -11.89
C GLY A 283 -6.65 7.95 -12.42
N PHE A 284 -7.45 7.59 -13.43
CA PHE A 284 -7.32 6.32 -14.15
C PHE A 284 -6.02 6.36 -14.98
N GLU A 285 -4.97 5.66 -14.51
CA GLU A 285 -3.76 5.41 -15.29
C GLU A 285 -4.09 4.47 -16.47
N MET A 286 -4.52 5.06 -17.60
CA MET A 286 -4.66 4.34 -18.86
C MET A 286 -3.31 4.36 -19.58
N ASP A 287 -2.65 3.20 -19.71
CA ASP A 287 -1.38 3.08 -20.44
C ASP A 287 -1.63 3.24 -21.96
N LEU A 288 -1.58 4.49 -22.43
CA LEU A 288 -1.89 4.88 -23.81
C LEU A 288 -0.93 4.28 -24.86
N VAL A 289 0.21 3.71 -24.43
CA VAL A 289 1.25 3.17 -25.33
C VAL A 289 0.92 1.74 -25.79
N GLN A 290 0.33 0.90 -24.94
CA GLN A 290 0.08 -0.52 -25.29
C GLN A 290 -1.26 -0.78 -26.00
N GLY A 291 -2.18 0.20 -25.97
CA GLY A 291 -3.50 0.03 -26.57
C GLY A 291 -4.39 -0.95 -25.79
N VAL A 292 -5.70 -0.67 -25.80
CA VAL A 292 -6.69 -1.59 -25.25
C VAL A 292 -6.57 -2.92 -26.02
N HIS A 293 -6.16 -3.98 -25.31
CA HIS A 293 -6.08 -5.34 -25.83
C HIS A 293 -7.36 -5.68 -26.62
N LYS A 294 -7.23 -6.36 -27.76
CA LYS A 294 -8.33 -6.88 -28.60
C LYS A 294 -9.23 -7.92 -27.90
N SER A 295 -9.26 -7.96 -26.56
CA SER A 295 -10.04 -8.86 -25.72
C SER A 295 -11.31 -8.25 -25.14
N PHE A 296 -11.81 -7.11 -25.65
CA PHE A 296 -13.20 -6.68 -25.40
C PHE A 296 -14.21 -7.56 -26.16
N ARG A 297 -14.16 -8.86 -25.92
CA ARG A 297 -15.39 -9.64 -25.73
C ARG A 297 -15.56 -9.68 -24.22
N LEU A 298 -16.66 -9.14 -23.69
CA LEU A 298 -17.09 -9.40 -22.31
C LEU A 298 -16.85 -10.90 -22.04
N PRO A 299 -15.85 -11.27 -21.23
CA PRO A 299 -15.66 -12.67 -20.91
C PRO A 299 -16.94 -13.07 -20.20
N ARG A 300 -17.54 -14.20 -20.60
CA ARG A 300 -18.48 -14.90 -19.71
C ARG A 300 -17.83 -14.87 -18.33
N THR A 301 -18.51 -14.26 -17.36
CA THR A 301 -18.03 -13.96 -15.99
C THR A 301 -17.22 -15.12 -15.39
N GLU A 302 -17.60 -16.35 -15.74
CA GLU A 302 -16.92 -17.61 -15.46
C GLU A 302 -15.42 -17.67 -15.83
N ARG A 303 -14.99 -17.14 -16.98
CA ARG A 303 -13.57 -17.15 -17.40
C ARG A 303 -12.72 -16.13 -16.64
N LEU A 304 -13.29 -14.99 -16.26
CA LEU A 304 -12.59 -14.02 -15.40
C LEU A 304 -12.44 -14.58 -13.98
N LEU A 305 -13.49 -15.20 -13.45
CA LEU A 305 -13.45 -15.89 -12.14
C LEU A 305 -12.44 -17.04 -12.12
N GLN A 306 -12.32 -17.82 -13.20
CA GLN A 306 -11.30 -18.87 -13.30
C GLN A 306 -9.87 -18.30 -13.42
N LYS A 307 -9.69 -17.19 -14.16
CA LYS A 307 -8.38 -16.55 -14.29
C LYS A 307 -7.94 -15.93 -12.97
N THR A 308 -8.84 -15.26 -12.24
CA THR A 308 -8.54 -14.69 -10.92
C THR A 308 -8.32 -15.78 -9.88
N ALA A 309 -9.02 -16.92 -9.95
CA ALA A 309 -8.76 -18.07 -9.09
C ALA A 309 -7.35 -18.66 -9.31
N LYS A 310 -6.88 -18.75 -10.56
CA LYS A 310 -5.53 -19.25 -10.85
C LYS A 310 -4.43 -18.28 -10.40
N VAL A 311 -4.63 -16.98 -10.60
CA VAL A 311 -3.70 -15.95 -10.09
C VAL A 311 -3.63 -15.99 -8.56
N ARG A 312 -4.78 -16.17 -7.89
CA ARG A 312 -4.88 -16.35 -6.44
C ARG A 312 -4.08 -17.56 -5.94
N GLU A 313 -4.11 -18.68 -6.68
CA GLU A 313 -3.36 -19.87 -6.27
C GLU A 313 -1.86 -19.61 -6.21
N ASP A 314 -1.30 -18.85 -7.15
CA ASP A 314 0.14 -18.61 -7.27
C ASP A 314 0.67 -17.42 -6.45
N MET A 315 -0.22 -16.60 -5.87
CA MET A 315 0.19 -15.43 -5.07
C MET A 315 0.83 -15.85 -3.74
N ILE A 316 2.00 -15.28 -3.44
CA ILE A 316 2.68 -15.41 -2.14
C ILE A 316 2.67 -14.05 -1.45
N ASP A 317 1.86 -13.93 -0.41
CA ASP A 317 1.88 -12.76 0.46
C ASP A 317 2.91 -12.94 1.57
N LYS A 318 4.07 -12.30 1.40
CA LYS A 318 5.21 -12.38 2.32
C LYS A 318 4.93 -11.71 3.67
N THR A 319 3.97 -10.79 3.74
CA THR A 319 3.66 -10.07 4.97
C THR A 319 2.94 -10.95 5.99
N LEU A 320 2.19 -11.96 5.52
CA LEU A 320 1.57 -13.00 6.35
C LEU A 320 2.59 -13.90 7.05
N LEU A 321 3.79 -14.03 6.48
CA LEU A 321 4.81 -14.96 6.95
C LEU A 321 5.66 -14.43 8.10
N ARG A 322 5.41 -13.20 8.60
CA ARG A 322 6.07 -12.61 9.78
C ARG A 322 7.61 -12.70 9.76
N GLY A 323 8.21 -12.55 8.58
CA GLY A 323 9.65 -12.63 8.39
C GLY A 323 10.22 -14.05 8.30
N LEU A 324 9.38 -15.09 8.32
CA LEU A 324 9.77 -16.49 8.07
C LEU A 324 9.92 -16.80 6.57
N ALA A 325 9.55 -15.88 5.68
CA ALA A 325 9.67 -16.08 4.24
C ALA A 325 11.07 -16.57 3.78
N PRO A 326 12.20 -16.04 4.30
CA PRO A 326 13.54 -16.50 3.88
C PRO A 326 13.88 -17.93 4.29
N VAL A 327 13.20 -18.49 5.28
CA VAL A 327 13.46 -19.84 5.81
C VAL A 327 12.51 -20.91 5.28
N MET A 328 11.53 -20.50 4.50
CA MET A 328 10.52 -21.36 3.90
C MET A 328 10.80 -21.53 2.41
N THR A 329 10.60 -22.74 1.89
CA THR A 329 10.58 -22.99 0.44
C THR A 329 9.41 -22.26 -0.20
N LYS A 330 9.47 -21.96 -1.51
CA LYS A 330 8.36 -21.32 -2.23
C LYS A 330 7.04 -22.09 -2.10
N ALA A 331 7.10 -23.42 -2.08
CA ALA A 331 5.92 -24.27 -1.89
C ALA A 331 5.32 -24.11 -0.49
N GLU A 332 6.15 -24.01 0.54
CA GLU A 332 5.70 -23.77 1.91
C GLU A 332 5.13 -22.36 2.10
N GLN A 333 5.78 -21.35 1.52
CA GLN A 333 5.29 -19.97 1.52
C GLN A 333 3.90 -19.91 0.87
N LYS A 334 3.75 -20.51 -0.32
CA LYS A 334 2.48 -20.62 -1.04
C LYS A 334 1.41 -21.32 -0.20
N LYS A 335 1.73 -22.49 0.37
CA LYS A 335 0.80 -23.25 1.21
C LYS A 335 0.34 -22.44 2.44
N ALA A 336 1.28 -21.78 3.13
CA ALA A 336 0.96 -20.96 4.30
C ALA A 336 0.07 -19.76 3.94
N THR A 337 0.37 -19.05 2.85
CA THR A 337 -0.48 -17.97 2.34
C THR A 337 -1.88 -18.49 2.00
N GLN A 338 -1.99 -19.58 1.25
CA GLN A 338 -3.28 -20.18 0.86
C GLN A 338 -4.13 -20.59 2.08
N LEU A 339 -3.51 -21.21 3.08
CA LEU A 339 -4.20 -21.58 4.31
C LEU A 339 -4.72 -20.33 5.05
N MET A 340 -3.90 -19.26 5.14
CA MET A 340 -4.26 -18.01 5.82
C MET A 340 -5.38 -17.22 5.14
N VAL A 341 -5.40 -17.17 3.80
CA VAL A 341 -6.40 -16.37 3.04
C VAL A 341 -7.63 -17.19 2.64
N SER A 342 -7.75 -18.43 3.11
CA SER A 342 -8.83 -19.33 2.71
C SER A 342 -10.22 -18.94 3.23
N GLY A 343 -10.29 -18.14 4.31
CA GLY A 343 -11.54 -17.86 5.03
C GLY A 343 -12.02 -18.97 5.96
N ASP A 344 -11.26 -20.07 6.08
CA ASP A 344 -11.62 -21.23 6.89
C ASP A 344 -10.81 -21.28 8.19
N VAL A 345 -11.50 -21.36 9.32
CA VAL A 345 -10.92 -21.45 10.67
C VAL A 345 -10.00 -22.65 10.82
N SER A 346 -10.38 -23.81 10.27
CA SER A 346 -9.57 -25.04 10.38
C SER A 346 -8.24 -24.89 9.63
N LYS A 347 -8.26 -24.20 8.49
CA LYS A 347 -7.05 -23.91 7.71
C LYS A 347 -6.19 -22.85 8.39
N LEU A 348 -6.77 -21.88 9.10
CA LEU A 348 -5.99 -20.96 9.95
C LEU A 348 -5.23 -21.70 11.04
N VAL A 349 -5.85 -22.70 11.67
CA VAL A 349 -5.18 -23.56 12.67
C VAL A 349 -4.00 -24.30 12.05
N GLU A 350 -4.18 -24.88 10.86
CA GLU A 350 -3.08 -25.54 10.13
C GLU A 350 -1.95 -24.54 9.79
N ALA A 351 -2.29 -23.34 9.29
CA ALA A 351 -1.32 -22.29 9.02
C ALA A 351 -0.52 -21.90 10.27
N ALA A 352 -1.20 -21.70 11.41
CA ALA A 352 -0.55 -21.34 12.67
C ALA A 352 0.43 -22.44 13.13
N LYS A 353 0.03 -23.71 13.04
CA LYS A 353 0.90 -24.87 13.32
C LYS A 353 2.11 -24.91 12.39
N MET A 354 1.89 -24.69 11.09
CA MET A 354 2.94 -24.67 10.07
C MET A 354 3.98 -23.58 10.35
N LEU A 355 3.53 -22.34 10.60
CA LEU A 355 4.44 -21.23 10.92
C LEU A 355 5.21 -21.48 12.21
N ARG A 356 4.56 -22.04 13.24
CA ARG A 356 5.24 -22.39 14.50
C ARG A 356 6.30 -23.47 14.31
N SER A 357 6.03 -24.48 13.50
CA SER A 357 7.01 -25.52 13.16
C SER A 357 8.24 -24.94 12.46
N MET A 358 8.03 -24.04 11.49
CA MET A 358 9.13 -23.33 10.80
C MET A 358 9.94 -22.45 11.74
N GLU A 359 9.27 -21.72 12.63
CA GLU A 359 9.92 -20.91 13.66
C GLU A 359 10.79 -21.78 14.59
N ARG A 360 10.26 -22.92 15.06
CA ARG A 360 10.99 -23.85 15.94
C ARG A 360 12.21 -24.46 15.23
N ASN A 361 12.06 -24.89 13.98
CA ASN A 361 13.17 -25.43 13.18
C ASN A 361 14.27 -24.40 12.98
N THR A 362 13.89 -23.14 12.76
CA THR A 362 14.83 -22.04 12.61
C THR A 362 15.57 -21.73 13.91
N ARG A 363 14.86 -21.69 15.05
CA ARG A 363 15.48 -21.50 16.38
C ARG A 363 16.44 -22.63 16.75
N ARG A 364 16.15 -23.87 16.34
CA ARG A 364 17.03 -25.03 16.53
C ARG A 364 18.23 -25.06 15.58
N GLY A 365 18.33 -24.10 14.64
CA GLY A 365 19.41 -24.04 13.67
C GLY A 365 19.35 -25.14 12.60
N VAL A 366 18.22 -25.86 12.50
CA VAL A 366 18.01 -26.88 11.46
C VAL A 366 18.02 -26.21 10.08
N THR A 367 17.40 -25.02 9.99
CA THR A 367 17.47 -24.17 8.80
C THR A 367 18.54 -23.10 9.00
N ARG A 368 19.59 -23.12 8.17
CA ARG A 368 20.69 -22.14 8.21
C ARG A 368 20.24 -20.80 7.61
N CYS A 369 19.46 -20.05 8.36
CA CYS A 369 19.20 -18.64 8.07
C CYS A 369 19.26 -17.85 9.38
N GLN A 370 20.02 -16.76 9.37
CA GLN A 370 19.96 -15.81 10.47
C GLN A 370 18.61 -15.11 10.41
N LEU A 371 17.70 -15.46 11.32
CA LEU A 371 16.53 -14.61 11.58
C LEU A 371 17.07 -13.24 11.96
N VAL A 372 16.90 -12.28 11.06
CA VAL A 372 17.04 -10.88 11.43
C VAL A 372 16.00 -10.66 12.52
N LYS A 373 16.45 -10.45 13.77
CA LYS A 373 15.59 -10.01 14.86
C LYS A 373 15.03 -8.64 14.45
N ARG A 374 13.94 -8.65 13.69
CA ARG A 374 13.22 -7.44 13.36
C ARG A 374 12.47 -7.00 14.61
N SER A 375 12.51 -5.71 14.89
CA SER A 375 11.54 -4.99 15.71
C SER A 375 10.13 -5.41 15.28
N SER A 376 9.14 -5.31 16.18
CA SER A 376 7.76 -5.77 15.89
C SER A 376 7.23 -5.13 14.59
N ILE A 377 6.16 -5.68 13.98
CA ILE A 377 5.53 -5.06 12.79
C ILE A 377 5.25 -3.56 13.01
N TYR A 378 4.81 -3.18 14.22
CA TYR A 378 4.64 -1.78 14.59
C TYR A 378 5.96 -1.01 14.69
N GLY A 379 7.04 -1.67 15.15
CA GLY A 379 8.38 -1.11 15.08
C GLY A 379 8.87 -0.84 13.66
N LEU A 380 8.49 -1.66 12.67
CA LEU A 380 8.80 -1.38 11.26
C LEU A 380 7.99 -0.20 10.70
N ILE A 381 6.73 -0.04 11.15
CA ILE A 381 5.89 1.11 10.81
C ILE A 381 6.46 2.38 11.45
N ASP A 382 6.75 2.36 12.75
CA ASP A 382 7.38 3.47 13.48
C ASP A 382 8.76 3.82 12.90
N GLU A 383 9.56 2.83 12.51
CA GLU A 383 10.85 3.06 11.84
C GLU A 383 10.67 3.69 10.46
N CYS A 384 9.65 3.30 9.69
CA CYS A 384 9.31 3.94 8.42
C CYS A 384 8.82 5.37 8.61
N GLU A 385 7.92 5.62 9.58
CA GLU A 385 7.44 6.96 9.91
C GLU A 385 8.58 7.86 10.41
N GLN A 386 9.46 7.35 11.27
CA GLN A 386 10.65 8.07 11.71
C GLN A 386 11.63 8.33 10.57
N ALA A 387 11.84 7.37 9.66
CA ALA A 387 12.67 7.56 8.48
C ALA A 387 12.06 8.61 7.53
N HIS A 388 10.73 8.62 7.38
CA HIS A 388 10.01 9.62 6.60
C HIS A 388 10.09 11.01 7.25
N ASN A 389 9.95 11.10 8.57
CA ASN A 389 10.06 12.35 9.32
C ASN A 389 11.50 12.89 9.30
N ARG A 390 12.53 12.03 9.30
CA ARG A 390 13.93 12.43 9.13
C ARG A 390 14.27 12.90 7.71
N ARG A 391 13.45 12.57 6.71
CA ARG A 391 13.58 13.07 5.34
C ARG A 391 12.94 14.44 5.14
N LYS A 392 12.13 14.94 6.09
CA LYS A 392 11.73 16.35 6.09
C LYS A 392 12.97 17.19 6.42
N PRO A 393 13.45 18.07 5.52
CA PRO A 393 14.63 18.87 5.79
C PRO A 393 14.35 19.79 6.96
N ALA A 394 15.04 19.57 8.08
CA ALA A 394 15.09 20.51 9.17
C ALA A 394 15.83 21.77 8.69
N ILE A 395 15.09 22.74 8.18
CA ILE A 395 15.59 24.09 7.95
C ILE A 395 15.64 24.77 9.33
N THR A 396 16.74 24.60 10.07
CA THR A 396 17.35 25.66 10.92
C THR A 396 18.66 25.23 11.61
N ALA A 397 19.67 26.06 11.38
CA ALA A 397 20.98 26.28 12.00
C ALA A 397 21.33 25.64 13.37
N ARG A 398 22.53 25.01 13.49
CA ARG A 398 23.86 25.58 13.91
C ARG A 398 24.77 24.45 14.46
N PRO A 399 26.11 24.60 14.46
CA PRO A 399 27.06 23.52 14.71
C PRO A 399 27.47 23.45 16.18
N SER A 400 27.77 22.24 16.67
CA SER A 400 28.61 22.04 17.85
C SER A 400 29.54 20.87 17.63
N LEU A 401 30.83 21.21 17.75
CA LEU A 401 31.99 20.35 17.66
C LEU A 401 31.99 19.38 18.85
N LEU A 402 32.13 18.09 18.57
CA LEU A 402 32.92 17.09 19.33
C LEU A 402 32.72 15.73 18.65
N THR A 403 33.74 15.29 17.92
CA THR A 403 33.73 14.07 17.11
C THR A 403 34.09 12.85 17.98
N PRO A 404 33.22 11.84 18.12
CA PRO A 404 33.60 10.54 18.68
C PRO A 404 34.38 9.69 17.66
N PRO A 405 35.20 8.72 18.13
CA PRO A 405 36.07 7.91 17.27
C PRO A 405 35.28 7.01 16.28
N PRO A 406 35.87 6.70 15.11
CA PRO A 406 35.19 5.97 14.04
C PRO A 406 34.98 4.50 14.41
N MET A 407 33.73 4.13 14.66
CA MET A 407 33.32 2.71 14.68
C MET A 407 33.47 2.10 13.28
N PRO A 408 33.82 0.80 13.16
CA PRO A 408 33.94 0.13 11.88
C PRO A 408 32.61 0.20 11.15
N ARG A 409 32.59 0.86 9.99
CA ARG A 409 31.39 1.00 9.16
C ARG A 409 31.10 -0.35 8.51
N PRO A 410 29.95 -0.99 8.80
CA PRO A 410 29.53 -2.16 8.03
C PRO A 410 29.32 -1.75 6.56
N ASN A 411 29.63 -2.66 5.63
CA ASN A 411 29.59 -2.43 4.19
C ASN A 411 28.27 -1.74 3.77
N PRO A 412 28.32 -0.55 3.15
CA PRO A 412 27.12 0.24 2.83
C PRO A 412 26.20 -0.42 1.78
N VAL A 413 26.72 -1.38 1.01
CA VAL A 413 26.04 -2.00 -0.15
C VAL A 413 24.86 -2.90 0.25
N THR A 414 24.96 -3.66 1.35
CA THR A 414 23.85 -4.53 1.81
C THR A 414 22.72 -3.77 2.51
N ARG A 415 22.95 -2.50 2.91
CA ARG A 415 21.95 -1.71 3.64
C ARG A 415 20.88 -1.09 2.71
N GLY A 416 21.22 -0.81 1.46
CA GLY A 416 20.31 -0.19 0.48
C GLY A 416 19.16 -1.11 0.03
N GLN A 417 19.46 -2.35 -0.36
CA GLN A 417 18.45 -3.29 -0.88
C GLN A 417 17.42 -3.73 0.16
N SER A 418 17.81 -3.83 1.44
CA SER A 418 16.88 -4.13 2.53
C SER A 418 15.88 -2.98 2.74
N CYS A 419 16.34 -1.73 2.58
CA CYS A 419 15.51 -0.54 2.80
C CYS A 419 14.35 -0.44 1.80
N VAL A 420 14.62 -0.65 0.50
CA VAL A 420 13.60 -0.54 -0.56
C VAL A 420 12.49 -1.58 -0.39
N ARG A 421 12.85 -2.85 -0.19
CA ARG A 421 11.85 -3.90 0.05
C ARG A 421 11.05 -3.68 1.33
N ASN A 422 11.63 -3.05 2.34
CA ASN A 422 10.88 -2.74 3.56
C ASN A 422 9.87 -1.62 3.32
N LEU A 423 10.17 -0.66 2.43
CA LEU A 423 9.25 0.40 2.05
C LEU A 423 8.05 -0.13 1.27
N GLU A 424 8.27 -0.96 0.25
CA GLU A 424 7.19 -1.60 -0.52
C GLU A 424 6.28 -2.44 0.39
N ASN A 425 6.87 -3.19 1.33
CA ASN A 425 6.09 -3.96 2.31
C ASN A 425 5.32 -3.05 3.28
N ALA A 426 5.86 -1.88 3.64
CA ALA A 426 5.21 -0.92 4.51
C ALA A 426 4.01 -0.25 3.80
N GLU A 427 4.19 0.20 2.56
CA GLU A 427 3.12 0.74 1.71
C GLU A 427 2.02 -0.31 1.46
N PHE A 428 2.42 -1.56 1.21
CA PHE A 428 1.49 -2.67 1.09
C PHE A 428 0.70 -2.94 2.38
N LEU A 429 1.36 -2.87 3.55
CA LEU A 429 0.68 -3.01 4.85
C LEU A 429 -0.21 -1.81 5.19
N GLN A 430 0.12 -0.62 4.71
CA GLN A 430 -0.70 0.58 4.88
C GLN A 430 -1.99 0.50 4.06
N SER A 431 -1.91 -0.03 2.84
CA SER A 431 -3.07 -0.25 1.97
C SER A 431 -3.86 -1.51 2.33
N HIS A 432 -3.18 -2.54 2.86
CA HIS A 432 -3.74 -3.85 3.18
C HIS A 432 -3.30 -4.31 4.58
N PRO A 433 -3.79 -3.66 5.66
CA PRO A 433 -3.36 -3.96 7.01
C PRO A 433 -3.74 -5.38 7.42
N LEU A 434 -2.86 -5.99 8.20
CA LEU A 434 -3.13 -7.28 8.84
C LEU A 434 -4.10 -7.09 10.01
N PRO A 435 -4.92 -8.11 10.34
CA PRO A 435 -5.62 -8.16 11.62
C PRO A 435 -4.66 -7.92 12.78
N VAL A 436 -5.10 -7.15 13.78
CA VAL A 436 -4.30 -6.84 14.98
C VAL A 436 -3.89 -8.14 15.68
N ARG A 437 -4.83 -9.10 15.70
CA ARG A 437 -4.63 -10.44 16.24
C ARG A 437 -4.42 -11.41 15.08
N MET A 438 -3.18 -11.80 14.81
CA MET A 438 -2.92 -12.90 13.86
C MET A 438 -3.00 -14.25 14.55
N PRO A 439 -3.36 -15.33 13.83
CA PRO A 439 -3.34 -16.70 14.33
C PRO A 439 -1.96 -17.10 14.88
N LYS A 440 -1.95 -17.79 16.02
CA LYS A 440 -0.72 -18.32 16.67
C LYS A 440 -0.96 -19.72 17.17
N TYR A 441 0.06 -20.56 17.13
CA TYR A 441 0.05 -21.88 17.75
C TYR A 441 1.14 -21.93 18.81
N VAL A 442 0.79 -22.38 20.01
CA VAL A 442 1.68 -22.44 21.16
C VAL A 442 1.56 -23.78 21.87
N GLU A 443 2.68 -24.24 22.39
CA GLU A 443 2.77 -25.52 23.11
C GLU A 443 3.47 -25.26 24.44
N PHE A 444 2.83 -25.67 25.53
CA PHE A 444 3.39 -25.62 26.86
C PHE A 444 3.88 -27.00 27.23
N GLU A 445 5.18 -27.12 27.45
CA GLU A 445 5.77 -28.31 28.04
C GLU A 445 5.46 -28.33 29.55
N PHE A 446 5.27 -29.50 30.13
CA PHE A 446 4.96 -29.63 31.56
C PHE A 446 6.01 -28.97 32.47
N SER A 447 7.28 -28.97 32.05
CA SER A 447 8.38 -28.24 32.68
C SER A 447 8.13 -26.74 32.78
N ASP A 448 7.54 -26.14 31.75
CA ASP A 448 7.18 -24.72 31.72
C ASP A 448 6.00 -24.40 32.65
N LEU A 449 5.11 -25.37 32.88
CA LEU A 449 3.91 -25.20 33.72
C LEU A 449 4.20 -25.27 35.21
N LEU A 450 5.26 -25.96 35.64
CA LEU A 450 5.57 -26.12 37.06
C LEU A 450 6.40 -24.98 37.66
N GLY A 451 7.00 -24.12 36.82
CA GLY A 451 7.88 -23.04 37.24
C GLY A 451 9.17 -23.55 37.93
N PRO A 452 10.28 -22.79 37.89
CA PRO A 452 11.55 -23.23 38.47
C PRO A 452 11.59 -23.29 40.01
N CYS A 453 10.53 -22.89 40.71
CA CYS A 453 10.60 -22.58 42.15
C CYS A 453 9.67 -23.38 43.08
N GLN A 454 8.92 -24.38 42.61
CA GLN A 454 7.96 -25.11 43.47
C GLN A 454 7.97 -26.62 43.28
N LEU A 455 9.14 -27.25 43.20
CA LEU A 455 9.26 -28.63 43.63
C LEU A 455 9.60 -28.61 45.13
N PRO A 456 8.61 -28.65 46.04
CA PRO A 456 8.93 -28.87 47.44
C PRO A 456 9.61 -30.24 47.54
N SER A 457 10.79 -30.29 48.18
CA SER A 457 11.47 -31.53 48.61
C SER A 457 10.65 -32.37 49.61
N LEU A 458 9.33 -32.30 49.58
CA LEU A 458 8.39 -33.04 50.43
C LEU A 458 8.00 -34.36 49.76
N VAL A 459 9.01 -35.18 49.47
CA VAL A 459 8.83 -36.63 49.34
C VAL A 459 8.72 -37.18 50.76
N GLY A 460 7.54 -37.08 51.37
CA GLY A 460 7.33 -37.60 52.72
C GLY A 460 6.06 -37.15 53.40
N ALA A 461 4.91 -37.61 52.92
CA ALA A 461 3.76 -38.07 53.72
C ALA A 461 2.52 -38.18 52.82
N ALA A 462 1.97 -39.40 52.75
CA ALA A 462 0.72 -39.70 52.08
C ALA A 462 -0.40 -38.82 52.64
N GLY A 463 -0.99 -37.95 51.80
CA GLY A 463 -2.12 -37.12 52.23
C GLY A 463 -2.39 -35.83 51.46
N PHE A 464 -1.59 -35.45 50.44
CA PHE A 464 -1.88 -34.26 49.65
C PHE A 464 -3.10 -34.45 48.74
N SER A 465 -4.26 -34.09 49.27
CA SER A 465 -5.49 -33.92 48.52
C SER A 465 -5.34 -32.72 47.58
N SER A 466 -4.93 -33.03 46.35
CA SER A 466 -5.34 -32.42 45.08
C SER A 466 -5.93 -31.00 45.11
N VAL A 467 -5.16 -30.00 45.57
CA VAL A 467 -5.41 -28.60 45.24
C VAL A 467 -4.17 -28.08 44.52
N VAL A 468 -4.02 -28.46 43.26
CA VAL A 468 -3.25 -27.66 42.32
C VAL A 468 -4.00 -26.33 42.21
N SER A 469 -3.56 -25.33 42.96
CA SER A 469 -4.11 -23.98 42.86
C SER A 469 -4.03 -23.54 41.40
N SER A 470 -5.10 -22.95 40.87
CA SER A 470 -5.23 -22.43 39.50
C SER A 470 -4.18 -21.37 39.12
N SER A 471 -3.20 -21.11 40.00
CA SER A 471 -2.07 -20.21 39.82
C SER A 471 -0.87 -20.81 39.08
N LEU A 472 -0.89 -22.10 38.71
CA LEU A 472 0.28 -22.74 38.09
C LEU A 472 0.40 -22.48 36.57
N PHE A 473 -0.71 -22.18 35.89
CA PHE A 473 -0.63 -21.93 34.45
C PHE A 473 0.02 -20.56 34.16
N PRO A 474 0.93 -20.44 33.19
CA PRO A 474 1.68 -19.20 32.92
C PRO A 474 0.82 -18.07 32.33
N ALA A 475 -0.50 -18.29 32.18
CA ALA A 475 -1.45 -17.33 31.67
C ALA A 475 -2.71 -17.32 32.54
N CYS A 476 -3.26 -16.12 32.75
CA CYS A 476 -4.59 -15.94 33.30
C CYS A 476 -5.58 -15.70 32.17
N PHE A 477 -6.80 -16.20 32.31
CA PHE A 477 -7.84 -16.11 31.30
C PHE A 477 -9.04 -15.29 31.79
N VAL A 478 -9.72 -14.61 30.89
CA VAL A 478 -10.94 -13.84 31.16
C VAL A 478 -11.97 -14.08 30.06
N ASP A 479 -13.25 -14.10 30.46
CA ASP A 479 -14.36 -14.18 29.52
C ASP A 479 -14.55 -12.83 28.81
N ASP A 480 -14.71 -12.87 27.50
CA ASP A 480 -14.96 -11.71 26.65
C ASP A 480 -16.27 -11.87 25.88
N VAL A 481 -16.99 -10.77 25.72
CA VAL A 481 -18.29 -10.72 25.02
C VAL A 481 -18.16 -9.94 23.74
N TRP A 482 -18.04 -10.59 22.59
CA TRP A 482 -17.88 -9.90 21.31
C TRP A 482 -19.19 -9.70 20.55
N ASN A 483 -19.16 -8.81 19.58
CA ASN A 483 -20.33 -8.48 18.74
C ASN A 483 -20.41 -9.32 17.45
N GLY A 484 -19.49 -10.27 17.24
CA GLY A 484 -19.46 -11.13 16.06
C GLY A 484 -19.15 -10.42 14.74
N THR A 485 -18.56 -9.22 14.77
CA THR A 485 -18.25 -8.45 13.54
C THR A 485 -16.82 -8.68 13.06
N ILE A 486 -16.59 -8.57 11.74
CA ILE A 486 -15.24 -8.62 11.14
C ILE A 486 -14.34 -7.49 11.68
N ARG A 487 -14.93 -6.33 12.02
CA ARG A 487 -14.22 -5.18 12.59
C ARG A 487 -13.42 -5.56 13.84
N ASP A 488 -13.91 -6.51 14.62
CA ASP A 488 -13.22 -6.98 15.83
C ASP A 488 -11.84 -7.59 15.56
N ALA A 489 -11.59 -8.12 14.35
CA ALA A 489 -10.26 -8.60 13.94
C ALA A 489 -9.21 -7.48 13.87
N TYR A 490 -9.65 -6.23 13.70
CA TYR A 490 -8.82 -5.02 13.66
C TYR A 490 -8.88 -4.21 14.96
N THR A 491 -9.72 -4.62 15.92
CA THR A 491 -9.87 -3.93 17.21
C THR A 491 -8.74 -4.30 18.15
N ARG A 492 -8.12 -3.27 18.75
CA ARG A 492 -7.11 -3.47 19.77
C ARG A 492 -7.81 -3.62 21.12
N THR A 493 -7.64 -4.78 21.74
CA THR A 493 -8.14 -5.02 23.10
C THR A 493 -7.06 -4.68 24.11
N THR A 494 -7.36 -3.77 25.04
CA THR A 494 -6.51 -3.44 26.18
C THR A 494 -7.16 -3.97 27.45
N LEU A 495 -6.37 -4.56 28.33
CA LEU A 495 -6.85 -5.13 29.58
C LEU A 495 -6.40 -4.22 30.72
N MET A 496 -7.35 -3.76 31.54
CA MET A 496 -7.01 -2.95 32.70
C MET A 496 -6.50 -3.84 33.84
N PRO A 497 -5.24 -3.67 34.29
CA PRO A 497 -4.63 -4.60 35.26
C PRO A 497 -5.33 -4.64 36.62
N LEU A 498 -5.96 -3.54 37.03
CA LEU A 498 -6.51 -3.38 38.38
C LEU A 498 -7.94 -3.90 38.52
N THR A 499 -8.76 -3.75 37.49
CA THR A 499 -10.19 -4.06 37.52
C THR A 499 -10.51 -5.41 36.89
N GLY A 500 -9.57 -6.00 36.14
CA GLY A 500 -9.85 -7.13 35.27
C GLY A 500 -10.78 -6.79 34.10
N SER A 501 -11.15 -5.51 33.95
CA SER A 501 -12.10 -5.08 32.93
C SER A 501 -11.43 -5.02 31.56
N ILE A 502 -12.17 -5.47 30.56
CA ILE A 502 -11.76 -5.44 29.17
C ILE A 502 -12.12 -4.06 28.60
N VAL A 503 -11.12 -3.34 28.11
CA VAL A 503 -11.30 -2.08 27.40
C VAL A 503 -11.02 -2.33 25.93
N ARG A 504 -12.02 -2.11 25.08
CA ARG A 504 -11.86 -2.22 23.62
C ARG A 504 -11.54 -0.86 23.06
N HIS A 505 -10.40 -0.76 22.39
CA HIS A 505 -10.07 0.39 21.58
C HIS A 505 -10.40 0.02 20.15
N GLU A 506 -11.49 0.58 19.65
CA GLU A 506 -11.78 0.50 18.22
C GLU A 506 -10.57 1.07 17.46
N PRO A 507 -10.16 0.42 16.36
CA PRO A 507 -9.17 1.04 15.50
C PRO A 507 -9.78 2.37 15.00
N PRO A 508 -8.97 3.39 14.71
CA PRO A 508 -9.50 4.60 14.10
C PRO A 508 -10.27 4.16 12.84
N LEU A 509 -11.59 4.36 12.86
CA LEU A 509 -12.52 3.88 11.83
C LEU A 509 -12.13 4.38 10.42
N ASN A 510 -11.27 5.39 10.38
CA ASN A 510 -10.82 6.09 9.19
C ASN A 510 -9.49 5.57 8.62
N HIS A 511 -8.94 4.44 9.11
CA HIS A 511 -7.77 3.87 8.44
C HIS A 511 -8.16 3.31 7.06
N LYS A 512 -7.84 4.06 6.00
CA LYS A 512 -8.19 3.77 4.60
C LYS A 512 -7.93 2.31 4.22
N GLY A 513 -6.80 1.74 4.62
CA GLY A 513 -6.50 0.34 4.34
C GLY A 513 -7.44 -0.68 5.01
N VAL A 514 -7.93 -0.40 6.22
CA VAL A 514 -8.89 -1.29 6.89
C VAL A 514 -10.23 -1.20 6.17
N LEU A 515 -10.67 0.00 5.81
CA LEU A 515 -11.90 0.20 5.02
C LEU A 515 -11.82 -0.50 3.66
N ASN A 516 -10.67 -0.44 2.97
CA ASN A 516 -10.45 -1.14 1.71
C ASN A 516 -10.62 -2.66 1.87
N VAL A 517 -10.05 -3.25 2.93
CA VAL A 517 -10.21 -4.68 3.20
C VAL A 517 -11.65 -5.02 3.59
N LEU A 518 -12.29 -4.20 4.44
CA LEU A 518 -13.67 -4.44 4.86
C LEU A 518 -14.68 -4.23 3.71
N GLY A 519 -14.39 -3.35 2.76
CA GLY A 519 -15.24 -3.09 1.58
C GLY A 519 -15.16 -4.18 0.50
N GLU A 520 -14.20 -5.11 0.59
CA GLU A 520 -14.09 -6.20 -0.39
C GLU A 520 -15.36 -7.07 -0.42
N GLY A 521 -15.92 -7.22 -1.62
CA GLY A 521 -17.07 -8.09 -1.87
C GLY A 521 -18.44 -7.49 -1.48
N MET A 522 -18.50 -6.22 -1.08
CA MET A 522 -19.77 -5.55 -0.78
C MET A 522 -20.22 -4.68 -1.95
N LEU A 523 -21.28 -5.11 -2.65
CA LEU A 523 -22.01 -4.28 -3.61
C LEU A 523 -23.14 -3.47 -2.95
N ASP A 524 -23.52 -3.81 -1.71
CA ASP A 524 -24.61 -3.15 -0.96
C ASP A 524 -24.08 -2.47 0.31
N GLN A 525 -24.71 -1.34 0.66
CA GLN A 525 -24.27 -0.26 1.56
C GLN A 525 -24.02 -0.63 3.05
N ASP A 526 -24.11 -1.90 3.45
CA ASP A 526 -23.85 -2.34 4.82
C ASP A 526 -22.36 -2.54 5.10
N LEU A 527 -21.56 -1.50 4.88
CA LEU A 527 -20.11 -1.45 5.07
C LEU A 527 -19.68 -2.06 6.42
N GLY A 528 -19.25 -3.33 6.39
CA GLY A 528 -18.59 -4.00 7.51
C GLY A 528 -19.50 -4.70 8.53
N VAL A 529 -20.80 -4.87 8.28
CA VAL A 529 -21.71 -5.62 9.19
C VAL A 529 -21.80 -7.10 8.81
N GLY A 530 -20.71 -7.68 8.30
CA GLY A 530 -20.57 -9.14 8.26
C GLY A 530 -20.65 -9.67 9.68
N ARG A 531 -21.86 -10.01 10.13
CA ARG A 531 -22.12 -10.62 11.43
C ARG A 531 -22.00 -12.11 11.27
N PHE A 532 -21.12 -12.70 12.05
CA PHE A 532 -21.07 -14.13 12.22
C PHE A 532 -22.05 -14.54 13.30
N ASP A 533 -22.73 -15.65 13.07
CA ASP A 533 -23.48 -16.34 14.11
C ASP A 533 -22.50 -17.19 14.92
N VAL A 534 -21.76 -16.53 15.79
CA VAL A 534 -20.71 -17.13 16.63
C VAL A 534 -21.11 -17.04 18.09
N PRO A 535 -20.67 -18.01 18.92
CA PRO A 535 -20.92 -17.97 20.35
C PRO A 535 -20.53 -16.62 20.94
N LYS A 536 -21.41 -16.03 21.75
CA LYS A 536 -21.22 -14.68 22.30
C LYS A 536 -20.05 -14.59 23.28
N SER A 537 -19.67 -15.71 23.90
CA SER A 537 -18.59 -15.79 24.88
C SER A 537 -17.37 -16.43 24.27
N ARG A 538 -16.22 -15.77 24.43
CA ARG A 538 -14.90 -16.29 24.06
C ARG A 538 -13.92 -16.07 25.21
N VAL A 539 -12.84 -16.84 25.23
CA VAL A 539 -11.83 -16.73 26.29
C VAL A 539 -10.62 -15.95 25.78
N MET A 540 -10.24 -14.89 26.48
CA MET A 540 -9.04 -14.11 26.19
C MET A 540 -7.96 -14.33 27.24
N ILE A 541 -6.72 -14.14 26.82
CA ILE A 541 -5.56 -14.11 27.72
C ILE A 541 -5.53 -12.75 28.42
N HIS A 542 -5.79 -12.75 29.73
CA HIS A 542 -5.81 -11.54 30.56
C HIS A 542 -4.39 -11.06 30.90
N SER A 543 -3.56 -11.97 31.40
CA SER A 543 -2.20 -11.64 31.80
C SER A 543 -1.29 -12.86 31.65
N LEU A 544 0.00 -12.61 31.52
CA LEU A 544 1.03 -13.64 31.48
C LEU A 544 1.86 -13.53 32.76
N GLN A 545 2.00 -14.65 33.47
CA GLN A 545 2.81 -14.67 34.68
C GLN A 545 4.30 -14.73 34.30
N GLY A 546 5.09 -13.81 34.87
CA GLY A 546 6.54 -13.93 34.97
C GLY A 546 7.38 -13.76 33.69
N GLY A 547 6.88 -13.10 32.64
CA GLY A 547 7.65 -12.90 31.39
C GLY A 547 8.20 -14.21 30.79
N GLY A 548 7.52 -15.32 31.11
CA GLY A 548 8.04 -16.69 30.97
C GLY A 548 8.07 -17.19 29.52
N SER A 549 8.17 -18.52 29.38
CA SER A 549 8.22 -19.18 28.06
C SER A 549 7.06 -18.76 27.17
N ALA A 550 5.85 -18.56 27.74
CA ALA A 550 4.65 -18.04 27.08
C ALA A 550 4.90 -16.78 26.23
N GLY A 551 5.50 -15.74 26.83
CA GLY A 551 5.81 -14.50 26.12
C GLY A 551 6.88 -14.70 25.03
N LYS A 552 7.85 -15.61 25.25
CA LYS A 552 8.85 -15.99 24.24
C LYS A 552 8.27 -16.75 23.05
N GLN A 553 7.06 -17.32 23.19
CA GLN A 553 6.28 -17.91 22.09
C GLN A 553 5.42 -16.86 21.36
N GLY A 554 5.47 -15.58 21.76
CA GLY A 554 4.73 -14.50 21.12
C GLY A 554 3.27 -14.37 21.56
N ILE A 555 2.90 -15.00 22.68
CA ILE A 555 1.60 -14.81 23.33
C ILE A 555 1.54 -13.40 23.89
N LEU A 556 0.41 -12.72 23.69
CA LEU A 556 0.16 -11.37 24.19
C LEU A 556 -1.17 -11.33 24.96
N PRO A 557 -1.29 -10.46 25.99
CA PRO A 557 -2.58 -10.12 26.56
C PRO A 557 -3.55 -9.65 25.47
N GLY A 558 -4.80 -10.12 25.52
CA GLY A 558 -5.83 -9.88 24.52
C GLY A 558 -5.88 -10.89 23.36
N ASP A 559 -4.93 -11.84 23.29
CA ASP A 559 -5.08 -12.98 22.39
C ASP A 559 -6.27 -13.85 22.82
N VAL A 560 -7.05 -14.33 21.85
CA VAL A 560 -8.26 -15.15 22.04
C VAL A 560 -7.89 -16.63 21.92
N VAL A 561 -8.28 -17.47 22.87
CA VAL A 561 -8.13 -18.92 22.79
C VAL A 561 -9.25 -19.50 21.92
N THR A 562 -8.87 -20.20 20.86
CA THR A 562 -9.83 -20.77 19.89
C THR A 562 -9.81 -22.29 19.90
N HIS A 563 -8.65 -22.91 20.15
CA HIS A 563 -8.52 -24.36 20.24
C HIS A 563 -7.65 -24.76 21.42
N LEU A 564 -8.00 -25.88 22.05
CA LEU A 564 -7.24 -26.57 23.09
C LEU A 564 -6.95 -27.99 22.61
N ASN A 565 -5.67 -28.38 22.56
CA ASN A 565 -5.23 -29.71 22.15
C ASN A 565 -5.76 -30.13 20.77
N GLY A 566 -5.87 -29.16 19.86
CA GLY A 566 -6.38 -29.35 18.50
C GLY A 566 -7.90 -29.44 18.38
N GLN A 567 -8.65 -29.41 19.48
CA GLN A 567 -10.10 -29.33 19.48
C GLN A 567 -10.56 -27.89 19.63
N GLU A 568 -11.60 -27.51 18.89
CA GLU A 568 -12.22 -26.19 19.03
C GLU A 568 -12.78 -26.02 20.44
N PHE A 569 -12.53 -24.87 21.05
CA PHE A 569 -12.93 -24.59 22.43
C PHE A 569 -14.05 -23.53 22.46
N HIS A 570 -15.22 -23.96 22.91
CA HIS A 570 -16.38 -23.09 23.15
C HIS A 570 -16.76 -23.20 24.62
N GLY A 571 -16.33 -22.25 25.44
CA GLY A 571 -16.59 -22.28 26.88
C GLY A 571 -16.09 -21.02 27.58
N THR A 572 -16.23 -21.01 28.89
CA THR A 572 -15.75 -19.93 29.76
C THR A 572 -14.29 -20.11 30.15
N ALA A 573 -13.65 -19.05 30.66
CA ALA A 573 -12.29 -19.06 31.17
C ALA A 573 -12.10 -20.10 32.28
N LYS A 574 -13.14 -20.29 33.12
CA LYS A 574 -13.16 -21.31 34.17
C LYS A 574 -13.17 -22.72 33.60
N GLU A 575 -13.96 -22.96 32.56
CA GLU A 575 -14.02 -24.27 31.87
C GLU A 575 -12.72 -24.56 31.13
N LEU A 576 -12.09 -23.54 30.53
CA LEU A 576 -10.79 -23.68 29.88
C LEU A 576 -9.73 -24.12 30.89
N MET A 577 -9.66 -23.46 32.04
CA MET A 577 -8.72 -23.82 33.10
C MET A 577 -8.94 -25.25 33.58
N LYS A 578 -10.20 -25.65 33.80
CA LYS A 578 -10.54 -27.02 34.19
C LYS A 578 -10.14 -28.03 33.12
N ALA A 579 -10.30 -27.71 31.83
CA ALA A 579 -9.91 -28.57 30.72
C ALA A 579 -8.38 -28.71 30.60
N ILE A 580 -7.63 -27.63 30.84
CA ILE A 580 -6.17 -27.65 30.92
C ILE A 580 -5.72 -28.53 32.09
N GLU A 581 -6.27 -28.32 33.29
CA GLU A 581 -5.98 -29.12 34.49
C GLU A 581 -6.28 -30.61 34.26
N ALA A 582 -7.41 -30.93 33.61
CA ALA A 582 -7.78 -32.29 33.27
C ALA A 582 -6.81 -32.94 32.27
N SER A 583 -6.32 -32.17 31.28
CA SER A 583 -5.34 -32.64 30.29
C SER A 583 -4.00 -32.97 30.94
N VAL A 584 -3.58 -32.13 31.90
CA VAL A 584 -2.35 -32.33 32.67
C VAL A 584 -2.50 -33.51 33.64
N GLY A 585 -3.63 -33.62 34.34
CA GLY A 585 -3.87 -34.68 35.34
C GLY A 585 -4.06 -36.08 34.74
N SER A 586 -4.64 -36.18 33.54
CA SER A 586 -4.89 -37.46 32.88
C SER A 586 -3.62 -38.14 32.39
N SER A 587 -2.61 -37.35 31.98
CA SER A 587 -1.37 -37.88 31.41
C SER A 587 -0.46 -38.56 32.44
N ASN A 588 -0.65 -38.25 33.73
CA ASN A 588 0.21 -38.73 34.81
C ASN A 588 -0.02 -40.22 35.19
N ARG A 589 -1.06 -40.88 34.67
CA ARG A 589 -1.43 -42.23 35.12
C ARG A 589 -0.90 -43.39 34.26
N ASN A 590 -0.49 -43.14 33.01
CA ASN A 590 -0.06 -44.20 32.09
C ASN A 590 1.19 -43.89 31.25
N CYS A 591 1.83 -42.71 31.38
CA CYS A 591 3.04 -42.37 30.62
C CYS A 591 4.33 -42.87 31.33
N ALA A 592 4.50 -44.19 31.40
CA ALA A 592 5.84 -44.77 31.60
C ALA A 592 6.70 -44.66 30.32
N ASP A 593 6.05 -44.50 29.17
CA ASP A 593 6.70 -44.06 27.94
C ASP A 593 6.74 -42.53 27.93
N PHE A 594 7.96 -41.99 27.80
CA PHE A 594 8.39 -40.59 27.90
C PHE A 594 7.75 -39.59 26.90
N GLY A 595 6.49 -39.79 26.50
CA GLY A 595 5.74 -38.81 25.72
C GLY A 595 5.48 -37.55 26.55
N GLU A 596 6.18 -36.48 26.21
CA GLU A 596 6.04 -35.15 26.81
C GLU A 596 4.56 -34.75 26.88
N CYS A 597 4.04 -34.60 28.10
CA CYS A 597 2.70 -34.09 28.33
C CYS A 597 2.70 -32.61 27.94
N CYS A 598 2.21 -32.31 26.73
CA CYS A 598 2.13 -30.94 26.23
C CYS A 598 0.68 -30.46 26.18
N VAL A 599 0.46 -29.22 26.60
CA VAL A 599 -0.81 -28.52 26.36
C VAL A 599 -0.60 -27.62 25.15
N SER A 600 -1.39 -27.80 24.10
CA SER A 600 -1.32 -26.94 22.92
C SER A 600 -2.53 -26.02 22.83
N LEU A 601 -2.30 -24.74 22.55
CA LEU A 601 -3.35 -23.76 22.29
C LEU A 601 -3.19 -23.20 20.88
N VAL A 602 -4.32 -22.97 20.22
CA VAL A 602 -4.38 -22.10 19.03
C VAL A 602 -5.06 -20.81 19.44
N LEU A 603 -4.38 -19.71 19.19
CA LEU A 603 -4.84 -18.37 19.49
C LEU A 603 -5.26 -17.65 18.21
N ASN A 604 -6.30 -16.82 18.29
CA ASN A 604 -6.72 -15.89 17.23
C ASN A 604 -7.07 -16.57 15.89
N ALA A 605 -7.52 -17.83 15.90
CA ALA A 605 -8.05 -18.51 14.71
C ALA A 605 -9.59 -18.49 14.74
N GLU A 606 -10.18 -17.31 14.79
CA GLU A 606 -11.64 -17.12 14.86
C GLU A 606 -12.22 -16.70 13.51
N ALA A 607 -13.53 -16.89 13.30
CA ALA A 607 -14.17 -16.64 12.00
C ALA A 607 -13.98 -15.21 11.45
N PRO A 608 -14.12 -14.13 12.26
CA PRO A 608 -13.78 -12.77 11.86
C PRO A 608 -12.34 -12.59 11.37
N ILE A 609 -11.37 -13.26 11.98
CA ILE A 609 -9.97 -13.17 11.55
C ILE A 609 -9.79 -13.92 10.22
N ALA A 610 -10.40 -15.11 10.09
CA ALA A 610 -10.37 -15.87 8.84
C ALA A 610 -10.96 -15.07 7.68
N GLU A 611 -12.10 -14.43 7.91
CA GLU A 611 -12.75 -13.59 6.92
C GLU A 611 -11.95 -12.33 6.61
N ALA A 612 -11.41 -11.64 7.63
CA ALA A 612 -10.56 -10.48 7.42
C ALA A 612 -9.33 -10.82 6.55
N LEU A 613 -8.69 -11.96 6.80
CA LEU A 613 -7.58 -12.45 5.99
C LEU A 613 -7.99 -12.88 4.59
N ARG A 614 -9.18 -13.47 4.42
CA ARG A 614 -9.75 -13.81 3.11
C ARG A 614 -9.98 -12.56 2.27
N ARG A 615 -10.66 -11.55 2.83
CA ARG A 615 -10.90 -10.26 2.17
C ARG A 615 -9.60 -9.58 1.82
N ARG A 616 -8.66 -9.55 2.75
CA ARG A 616 -7.32 -9.01 2.51
C ARG A 616 -6.61 -9.72 1.36
N GLY A 617 -6.64 -11.05 1.34
CA GLY A 617 -6.06 -11.84 0.26
C GLY A 617 -6.71 -11.52 -1.09
N ASN A 618 -8.02 -11.30 -1.12
CA ASN A 618 -8.74 -10.91 -2.32
C ASN A 618 -8.33 -9.52 -2.83
N VAL A 619 -8.25 -8.51 -1.96
CA VAL A 619 -7.81 -7.16 -2.37
C VAL A 619 -6.35 -7.20 -2.81
N ALA A 620 -5.47 -7.86 -2.06
CA ALA A 620 -4.07 -8.00 -2.40
C ALA A 620 -3.84 -8.62 -3.78
N CYS A 621 -4.63 -9.64 -4.15
CA CYS A 621 -4.55 -10.28 -5.47
C CYS A 621 -4.94 -9.35 -6.62
N LEU A 622 -5.67 -8.27 -6.37
CA LEU A 622 -6.04 -7.31 -7.42
C LEU A 622 -4.90 -6.32 -7.70
N TYR A 623 -3.97 -6.15 -6.76
CA TYR A 623 -2.81 -5.26 -6.88
C TYR A 623 -1.57 -5.93 -7.47
N THR A 624 -1.52 -7.27 -7.49
CA THR A 624 -0.46 -8.08 -8.10
C THR A 624 -0.83 -8.55 -9.48
#